data_AF-A0A7N0TUY3-F1
#
_entry.id   AF-A0A7N0TUY3-F1
#
_cell.length_a   1.000
_cell.length_b   1.000
_cell.length_c   1.000
_cell.angle_alpha   90.00
_cell.angle_beta   90.00
_cell.angle_gamma   90.00
#
_symmetry.space_group_name_H-M   'P 1'
#
loop_
_entity.id
_entity.type
_entity.pdbx_description
1 polymer ?
#
loop_
_entity_poly.entity_id
_entity_poly.type
_entity_poly.pdbx_seq_one_letter_code
_entity_poly.pdbx_strand_id
1 'polypeptide(L)'
;MIIHNSINKQPVGNIEKRREEKMMNMSLKAPRHHLLLHLKRNVTSPIYSLSLLAGLRPSPPLRRLAFRSSFRPTPNQHGIAASAQNSKESSVSTVRIVAIVGEGSVSPLKGTPWEQVLLHTAKKLKWVDEDFDMLVFSDRLLESDDQLAMNSQTAAATSDILLIVAVTNQISVNWIYRNSTKVPNVVCFDSSPTLVNKLGGIAVRAESKGTQFGEFFGLSTSQRAKETTEVARTVSEAWSRQNSDDIRFCVLVIINAYIRPVAVLQNLRAKGFCTLSCMVQNCGPQILNCLLDPNCRKALQCLNQCSPVDQVCNYRCIASYESPSLEAFSLCVLQKNNCLQLDAKIPEKPRVPPMVRFRGESLTHETAEDLFVGWLGHLDWSWRVVAGQNPAYDQFPCQYQLFYQGKAKGSFWYEPVFQVKTLDNKLVWRRRKYRVKRGTIPATFNFSVLDNGVISKEFWTIVDVSDDLSWGLFHYHGAARVAGQSYTGAVLVSPDGAYPTDSERERLVSALDKCGIKEWELFDVNNGSCGGAPLGIPDGSRLHSQFDINSLTYFSTGQATV
;
A
#
# COMPACT_ATOMS: atom_id res chain seq x y z
N MET A 1 12.41 -47.25 -30.41
CA MET A 1 13.05 -48.03 -31.50
C MET A 1 13.60 -47.01 -32.50
N ILE A 2 14.90 -47.09 -32.81
CA ILE A 2 15.67 -46.52 -33.97
C ILE A 2 14.79 -45.71 -34.98
N ILE A 3 15.11 -44.49 -35.44
CA ILE A 3 16.39 -44.02 -36.01
C ILE A 3 16.67 -42.52 -35.76
N HIS A 4 17.94 -42.24 -35.41
CA HIS A 4 18.80 -41.12 -35.81
C HIS A 4 18.26 -40.10 -36.86
N ASN A 5 18.63 -38.80 -36.82
CA ASN A 5 20.04 -38.36 -36.83
C ASN A 5 20.31 -36.99 -36.19
N SER A 6 21.55 -36.84 -35.71
CA SER A 6 22.14 -35.58 -35.23
C SER A 6 22.77 -34.78 -36.38
N ILE A 7 23.02 -33.48 -36.19
CA ILE A 7 24.34 -32.85 -36.44
C ILE A 7 24.41 -31.45 -35.81
N ASN A 8 25.51 -31.18 -35.11
CA ASN A 8 25.89 -29.89 -34.52
C ASN A 8 26.26 -28.83 -35.59
N LYS A 9 26.09 -27.54 -35.24
CA LYS A 9 27.26 -26.65 -35.01
C LYS A 9 26.87 -25.33 -34.33
N GLN A 10 27.78 -24.89 -33.45
CA GLN A 10 27.73 -23.65 -32.66
C GLN A 10 28.77 -22.64 -33.22
N PRO A 11 29.10 -21.49 -32.59
CA PRO A 11 28.90 -20.19 -33.26
C PRO A 11 30.19 -19.39 -33.55
N VAL A 12 30.03 -18.33 -34.37
CA VAL A 12 30.97 -17.22 -34.59
C VAL A 12 30.10 -15.97 -34.86
N GLY A 13 30.40 -14.73 -34.45
CA GLY A 13 31.52 -14.25 -33.64
C GLY A 13 31.91 -12.80 -34.01
N ASN A 14 31.30 -11.84 -33.32
CA ASN A 14 31.89 -10.53 -32.93
C ASN A 14 32.12 -9.42 -34.01
N ILE A 15 32.45 -8.20 -33.52
CA ILE A 15 33.08 -7.02 -34.19
C ILE A 15 32.17 -5.90 -34.76
N GLU A 16 31.93 -4.90 -33.90
CA GLU A 16 32.28 -3.45 -33.99
C GLU A 16 31.84 -2.44 -35.12
N LYS A 17 31.55 -1.22 -34.60
CA LYS A 17 31.93 0.15 -35.04
C LYS A 17 31.16 0.96 -36.13
N ARG A 18 30.52 2.03 -35.60
CA ARG A 18 30.61 3.47 -35.96
C ARG A 18 30.78 3.94 -37.42
N ARG A 19 29.86 4.82 -37.86
CA ARG A 19 30.04 6.17 -38.45
C ARG A 19 28.65 6.82 -38.63
N GLU A 20 28.35 8.00 -38.07
CA GLU A 20 28.70 9.38 -38.46
C GLU A 20 27.93 9.95 -39.67
N GLU A 21 27.12 10.98 -39.37
CA GLU A 21 26.78 12.20 -40.14
C GLU A 21 26.42 12.17 -41.65
N LYS A 22 25.25 12.73 -42.01
CA LYS A 22 25.18 14.10 -42.62
C LYS A 22 23.77 14.67 -42.80
N MET A 23 23.71 16.00 -42.90
CA MET A 23 22.54 16.84 -43.14
C MET A 23 22.00 16.75 -44.59
N MET A 24 20.72 17.05 -44.81
CA MET A 24 20.34 17.95 -45.91
C MET A 24 19.01 18.69 -45.67
N ASN A 25 18.97 19.96 -46.08
CA ASN A 25 17.80 20.82 -46.09
C ASN A 25 16.76 20.38 -47.14
N MET A 26 15.49 20.76 -46.96
CA MET A 26 14.74 21.43 -48.03
C MET A 26 13.58 22.28 -47.49
N SER A 27 13.43 23.47 -48.07
CA SER A 27 12.32 24.40 -47.88
C SER A 27 11.35 24.28 -49.06
N LEU A 28 10.05 24.56 -48.90
CA LEU A 28 9.31 25.42 -49.83
C LEU A 28 7.88 25.81 -49.37
N LYS A 29 7.59 27.07 -49.67
CA LYS A 29 6.42 27.95 -49.53
C LYS A 29 5.01 27.37 -49.78
N ALA A 30 4.02 28.07 -49.19
CA ALA A 30 2.58 27.96 -49.42
C ALA A 30 2.11 28.50 -50.80
N PRO A 31 0.80 28.38 -51.11
CA PRO A 31 0.01 29.62 -51.27
C PRO A 31 -1.39 29.60 -50.64
N ARG A 32 -1.98 30.79 -50.45
CA ARG A 32 -3.42 31.03 -50.15
C ARG A 32 -4.22 31.14 -51.44
N HIS A 33 -5.53 30.86 -51.41
CA HIS A 33 -6.53 31.67 -52.12
C HIS A 33 -7.93 31.57 -51.48
N HIS A 34 -8.74 32.62 -51.63
CA HIS A 34 -10.10 32.79 -51.07
C HIS A 34 -11.20 32.17 -51.96
N LEU A 35 -12.33 31.82 -51.35
CA LEU A 35 -13.65 32.17 -51.90
C LEU A 35 -14.71 32.38 -50.80
N LEU A 36 -15.56 33.39 -50.96
CA LEU A 36 -16.77 33.61 -50.15
C LEU A 36 -17.98 32.92 -50.80
N LEU A 37 -19.02 32.62 -50.01
CA LEU A 37 -20.41 32.93 -50.40
C LEU A 37 -21.35 32.96 -49.17
N HIS A 38 -22.44 33.73 -49.31
CA HIS A 38 -23.40 34.08 -48.25
C HIS A 38 -24.49 33.04 -48.02
N LEU A 39 -25.10 33.06 -46.82
CA LEU A 39 -26.57 33.10 -46.68
C LEU A 39 -27.00 33.76 -45.35
N LYS A 40 -28.05 34.60 -45.39
CA LYS A 40 -28.65 35.33 -44.26
C LYS A 40 -30.05 34.77 -43.94
N ARG A 41 -30.43 34.75 -42.66
CA ARG A 41 -31.71 35.17 -42.02
C ARG A 41 -31.70 34.66 -40.56
N ASN A 42 -31.85 35.52 -39.54
CA ASN A 42 -33.12 35.96 -38.92
C ASN A 42 -34.03 34.75 -38.58
N VAL A 43 -34.56 34.59 -37.36
CA VAL A 43 -35.63 35.42 -36.78
C VAL A 43 -35.73 35.29 -35.25
N THR A 44 -36.08 36.43 -34.62
CA THR A 44 -36.56 36.77 -33.27
C THR A 44 -36.97 35.70 -32.22
N SER A 45 -36.65 36.01 -30.96
CA SER A 45 -37.44 35.61 -29.77
C SER A 45 -38.82 36.30 -29.72
N PRO A 46 -39.78 35.78 -28.95
CA PRO A 46 -40.71 36.67 -28.25
C PRO A 46 -40.76 36.47 -26.74
N ILE A 47 -41.13 37.56 -26.07
CA ILE A 47 -41.34 37.71 -24.63
C ILE A 47 -42.81 37.41 -24.30
N TYR A 48 -43.09 36.87 -23.12
CA TYR A 48 -44.27 37.30 -22.34
C TYR A 48 -43.87 37.52 -20.87
N SER A 49 -44.36 38.63 -20.31
CA SER A 49 -44.02 39.13 -18.97
C SER A 49 -45.25 39.21 -18.06
N LEU A 50 -45.01 39.71 -16.84
CA LEU A 50 -45.94 40.11 -15.78
C LEU A 50 -46.49 38.97 -14.93
N SER A 51 -46.64 39.06 -13.61
CA SER A 51 -46.29 40.00 -12.51
C SER A 51 -47.03 39.41 -11.26
N LEU A 52 -46.97 39.85 -10.01
CA LEU A 52 -46.43 40.99 -9.26
C LEU A 52 -46.22 40.43 -7.81
N LEU A 53 -45.28 40.85 -6.96
CA LEU A 53 -45.41 41.99 -6.02
C LEU A 53 -44.16 42.12 -5.10
N ALA A 54 -44.29 42.94 -4.06
CA ALA A 54 -43.35 43.32 -3.01
C ALA A 54 -43.12 42.25 -1.90
N GLY A 55 -42.14 42.38 -0.98
CA GLY A 55 -41.39 43.59 -0.64
C GLY A 55 -40.13 43.39 0.24
N LEU A 56 -39.66 44.50 0.82
CA LEU A 56 -38.26 44.72 1.22
C LEU A 56 -37.94 44.50 2.73
N ARG A 57 -36.63 44.43 2.99
CA ARG A 57 -35.88 44.45 4.28
C ARG A 57 -36.13 45.74 5.12
N PRO A 58 -35.66 45.94 6.40
CA PRO A 58 -34.46 45.35 7.06
C PRO A 58 -34.51 45.06 8.60
N SER A 59 -33.38 44.57 9.14
CA SER A 59 -33.02 44.39 10.58
C SER A 59 -32.27 45.63 11.15
N PRO A 60 -31.72 45.67 12.41
CA PRO A 60 -31.76 44.79 13.61
C PRO A 60 -32.21 45.64 14.87
N PRO A 61 -31.63 45.66 16.11
CA PRO A 61 -30.80 44.73 16.93
C PRO A 61 -31.20 44.60 18.46
N LEU A 62 -30.32 43.94 19.26
CA LEU A 62 -30.06 44.06 20.73
C LEU A 62 -31.11 43.66 21.80
N ARG A 63 -30.79 42.61 22.59
CA ARG A 63 -30.20 42.75 23.96
C ARG A 63 -29.75 41.40 24.56
N ARG A 64 -28.75 41.45 25.46
CA ARG A 64 -28.31 40.35 26.33
C ARG A 64 -29.23 40.23 27.55
N LEU A 65 -29.40 39.02 28.06
CA LEU A 65 -29.47 38.74 29.51
C LEU A 65 -28.88 37.36 29.79
N ALA A 66 -28.21 37.21 30.93
CA ALA A 66 -27.58 35.97 31.35
C ALA A 66 -28.33 35.40 32.56
N PHE A 67 -28.48 34.08 32.64
CA PHE A 67 -28.79 33.40 33.89
C PHE A 67 -28.06 32.05 33.98
N ARG A 68 -27.34 31.86 35.08
CA ARG A 68 -26.90 30.54 35.54
C ARG A 68 -28.06 29.91 36.31
N SER A 69 -28.33 28.62 36.09
CA SER A 69 -28.42 27.66 37.20
C SER A 69 -28.27 26.23 36.68
N SER A 70 -27.72 25.38 37.53
CA SER A 70 -27.58 23.93 37.32
C SER A 70 -28.88 23.21 37.66
N PHE A 71 -29.25 22.15 36.93
CA PHE A 71 -29.82 20.94 37.54
C PHE A 71 -29.54 19.69 36.68
N ARG A 72 -29.40 18.53 37.34
CA ARG A 72 -29.08 17.24 36.71
C ARG A 72 -30.31 16.62 36.01
N PRO A 73 -30.12 15.78 34.98
CA PRO A 73 -31.22 15.05 34.37
C PRO A 73 -31.58 13.77 35.14
N THR A 74 -32.87 13.43 35.18
CA THR A 74 -33.37 12.07 35.42
C THR A 74 -34.10 11.58 34.17
N PRO A 75 -34.01 10.28 33.80
CA PRO A 75 -34.43 9.83 32.47
C PRO A 75 -35.88 9.32 32.48
N ASN A 76 -36.67 9.75 31.48
CA ASN A 76 -37.97 9.13 31.21
C ASN A 76 -37.78 7.77 30.54
N GLN A 77 -38.30 6.73 31.18
CA GLN A 77 -38.46 5.41 30.61
C GLN A 77 -39.57 5.43 29.55
N HIS A 78 -39.32 4.93 28.34
CA HIS A 78 -40.33 4.29 27.49
C HIS A 78 -39.69 3.02 26.92
N GLY A 79 -40.17 1.86 27.35
CA GLY A 79 -39.61 0.57 26.97
C GLY A 79 -40.11 0.08 25.61
N ILE A 80 -39.20 -0.47 24.81
CA ILE A 80 -39.52 -1.37 23.70
C ILE A 80 -38.72 -2.65 23.94
N ALA A 81 -39.36 -3.81 23.73
CA ALA A 81 -38.92 -5.09 24.25
C ALA A 81 -37.51 -5.51 23.80
N ALA A 82 -36.66 -5.84 24.77
CA ALA A 82 -35.41 -6.55 24.50
C ALA A 82 -35.72 -8.02 24.22
N SER A 83 -35.57 -8.45 22.97
CA SER A 83 -35.46 -9.87 22.65
C SER A 83 -34.11 -10.36 23.15
N ALA A 84 -34.13 -11.22 24.17
CA ALA A 84 -32.94 -11.86 24.70
C ALA A 84 -32.36 -12.86 23.67
N GLN A 85 -31.53 -12.35 22.76
CA GLN A 85 -30.63 -13.21 22.01
C GLN A 85 -29.52 -13.66 22.95
N ASN A 86 -29.48 -14.96 23.24
CA ASN A 86 -28.35 -15.61 23.91
C ASN A 86 -27.05 -15.27 23.15
N SER A 87 -26.25 -14.38 23.72
CA SER A 87 -24.84 -14.23 23.36
C SER A 87 -24.10 -15.49 23.80
N LYS A 88 -24.18 -16.54 22.97
CA LYS A 88 -23.14 -17.56 22.97
C LYS A 88 -21.85 -16.84 22.61
N GLU A 89 -20.98 -16.64 23.59
CA GLU A 89 -19.56 -16.46 23.33
C GLU A 89 -19.12 -17.69 22.52
N SER A 90 -19.00 -17.54 21.20
CA SER A 90 -18.28 -18.52 20.41
C SER A 90 -16.84 -18.42 20.87
N SER A 91 -16.34 -19.41 21.61
CA SER A 91 -14.92 -19.51 21.90
C SER A 91 -14.18 -19.59 20.58
N VAL A 92 -13.62 -18.45 20.16
CA VAL A 92 -13.00 -18.28 18.86
C VAL A 92 -11.76 -19.17 18.84
N SER A 93 -11.82 -20.28 18.11
CA SER A 93 -10.77 -21.30 18.16
C SER A 93 -9.48 -20.77 17.54
N THR A 94 -8.39 -20.82 18.32
CA THR A 94 -7.02 -20.48 17.89
C THR A 94 -6.69 -21.16 16.57
N VAL A 95 -6.20 -20.39 15.61
CA VAL A 95 -5.75 -20.91 14.30
C VAL A 95 -4.28 -21.31 14.44
N ARG A 96 -4.00 -22.60 14.30
CA ARG A 96 -2.66 -23.17 14.50
C ARG A 96 -1.97 -23.36 13.15
N ILE A 97 -0.94 -22.55 12.93
CA ILE A 97 -0.09 -22.58 11.75
C ILE A 97 1.25 -23.21 12.17
N VAL A 98 1.74 -24.16 11.39
CA VAL A 98 3.10 -24.68 11.56
C VAL A 98 3.87 -24.46 10.28
N ALA A 99 4.99 -23.76 10.38
CA ALA A 99 5.96 -23.58 9.33
C ALA A 99 7.13 -24.55 9.50
N ILE A 100 7.49 -25.23 8.42
CA ILE A 100 8.69 -26.04 8.32
C ILE A 100 9.58 -25.40 7.25
N VAL A 101 10.79 -25.00 7.63
CA VAL A 101 11.78 -24.38 6.73
C VAL A 101 12.95 -25.33 6.48
N GLY A 102 13.51 -25.32 5.28
CA GLY A 102 14.78 -26.02 5.02
C GLY A 102 15.90 -25.46 5.90
N GLU A 103 16.63 -26.33 6.61
CA GLU A 103 17.79 -25.97 7.43
C GLU A 103 18.80 -25.13 6.62
N GLY A 104 19.27 -24.01 7.19
CA GLY A 104 20.20 -23.08 6.53
C GLY A 104 19.68 -22.37 5.26
N SER A 105 18.39 -22.51 4.90
CA SER A 105 17.86 -21.93 3.66
C SER A 105 17.70 -20.39 3.72
N VAL A 106 17.98 -19.74 2.59
CA VAL A 106 17.91 -18.28 2.43
C VAL A 106 16.75 -17.85 1.55
N SER A 107 16.15 -16.71 1.89
CA SER A 107 15.04 -16.09 1.17
C SER A 107 15.52 -15.05 0.16
N PRO A 108 14.70 -14.68 -0.85
CA PRO A 108 14.99 -13.56 -1.75
C PRO A 108 14.97 -12.18 -1.05
N LEU A 109 14.56 -12.10 0.23
CA LEU A 109 14.50 -10.87 1.02
C LEU A 109 15.91 -10.46 1.49
N LYS A 110 16.70 -9.90 0.57
CA LYS A 110 18.10 -9.50 0.78
C LYS A 110 18.99 -10.63 1.35
N GLY A 111 18.67 -11.90 1.03
CA GLY A 111 19.41 -13.08 1.51
C GLY A 111 19.11 -13.51 2.94
N THR A 112 18.09 -12.95 3.59
CA THR A 112 17.72 -13.26 4.98
C THR A 112 17.32 -14.74 5.14
N PRO A 113 17.75 -15.47 6.19
CA PRO A 113 17.32 -16.85 6.43
C PRO A 113 15.80 -17.00 6.51
N TRP A 114 15.23 -18.05 5.90
CA TRP A 114 13.79 -18.27 5.88
C TRP A 114 13.18 -18.42 7.27
N GLU A 115 13.90 -19.02 8.21
CA GLU A 115 13.49 -19.12 9.62
C GLU A 115 13.21 -17.73 10.22
N GLN A 116 14.12 -16.78 10.04
CA GLN A 116 13.97 -15.41 10.56
C GLN A 116 12.80 -14.68 9.90
N VAL A 117 12.61 -14.87 8.59
CA VAL A 117 11.48 -14.30 7.86
C VAL A 117 10.16 -14.83 8.41
N LEU A 118 10.01 -16.14 8.60
CA LEU A 118 8.76 -16.73 9.08
C LEU A 118 8.50 -16.48 10.57
N LEU A 119 9.54 -16.40 11.41
CA LEU A 119 9.42 -15.94 12.81
C LEU A 119 8.92 -14.47 12.87
N HIS A 120 9.40 -13.63 11.95
CA HIS A 120 8.90 -12.26 11.80
C HIS A 120 7.46 -12.21 11.29
N THR A 121 7.11 -13.05 10.30
CA THR A 121 5.72 -13.24 9.85
C THR A 121 4.80 -13.68 10.99
N ALA A 122 5.22 -14.62 11.84
CA ALA A 122 4.47 -15.09 13.01
C ALA A 122 4.15 -13.93 13.97
N LYS A 123 5.12 -13.05 14.27
CA LYS A 123 4.91 -11.83 15.06
C LYS A 123 3.92 -10.87 14.36
N LYS A 124 4.04 -10.67 13.05
CA LYS A 124 3.17 -9.78 12.25
C LYS A 124 1.74 -10.33 12.01
N LEU A 125 1.50 -11.63 12.23
CA LEU A 125 0.16 -12.23 12.20
C LEU A 125 -0.65 -11.88 13.46
N LYS A 126 -0.03 -11.88 14.65
CA LYS A 126 -0.67 -11.49 15.92
C LYS A 126 -1.14 -10.03 15.96
N TRP A 127 -0.60 -9.20 15.07
CA TRP A 127 -1.09 -7.84 14.86
C TRP A 127 -2.45 -7.77 14.15
N VAL A 128 -2.79 -8.79 13.36
CA VAL A 128 -4.09 -8.92 12.69
C VAL A 128 -5.10 -9.57 13.63
N ASP A 129 -4.68 -10.64 14.32
CA ASP A 129 -5.52 -11.41 15.24
C ASP A 129 -4.61 -12.18 16.22
N GLU A 130 -4.77 -12.00 17.54
CA GLU A 130 -3.91 -12.64 18.55
C GLU A 130 -4.11 -14.17 18.61
N ASP A 131 -5.25 -14.67 18.13
CA ASP A 131 -5.54 -16.10 18.03
C ASP A 131 -4.86 -16.78 16.83
N PHE A 132 -4.08 -16.05 16.02
CA PHE A 132 -3.24 -16.64 14.97
C PHE A 132 -1.90 -17.03 15.58
N ASP A 133 -1.75 -18.31 15.91
CA ASP A 133 -0.52 -18.85 16.49
C ASP A 133 0.28 -19.61 15.43
N MET A 134 1.52 -19.16 15.20
CA MET A 134 2.39 -19.69 14.17
C MET A 134 3.71 -20.14 14.80
N LEU A 135 3.95 -21.45 14.74
CA LEU A 135 5.22 -22.07 15.14
C LEU A 135 6.11 -22.23 13.90
N VAL A 136 7.42 -22.07 14.08
CA VAL A 136 8.42 -22.20 13.00
C VAL A 136 9.46 -23.22 13.45
N PHE A 137 9.75 -24.18 12.58
CA PHE A 137 10.72 -25.25 12.83
C PHE A 137 11.63 -25.45 11.62
N SER A 138 12.91 -25.74 11.87
CA SER A 138 13.79 -26.31 10.85
C SER A 138 13.37 -27.75 10.53
N ASP A 139 13.46 -28.14 9.26
CA ASP A 139 13.17 -29.49 8.79
C ASP A 139 14.12 -30.55 9.38
N ARG A 140 15.29 -30.14 9.87
CA ARG A 140 16.19 -30.96 10.69
C ARG A 140 15.51 -31.59 11.91
N LEU A 141 14.50 -30.93 12.50
CA LEU A 141 13.74 -31.47 13.64
C LEU A 141 12.81 -32.64 13.24
N LEU A 142 12.65 -32.93 11.95
CA LEU A 142 11.92 -34.10 11.47
C LEU A 142 12.80 -35.36 11.40
N GLU A 143 14.13 -35.20 11.53
CA GLU A 143 15.11 -36.30 11.49
C GLU A 143 15.52 -36.78 12.89
N SER A 144 15.17 -36.04 13.94
CA SER A 144 15.49 -36.36 15.33
C SER A 144 14.34 -37.07 16.05
N ASP A 145 14.69 -37.93 17.01
CA ASP A 145 13.75 -38.60 17.92
C ASP A 145 13.75 -37.95 19.33
N ASP A 146 14.34 -36.77 19.50
CA ASP A 146 14.29 -36.04 20.78
C ASP A 146 12.88 -35.47 21.09
N GLN A 147 12.68 -35.05 22.34
CA GLN A 147 11.37 -34.56 22.80
C GLN A 147 10.90 -33.28 22.07
N LEU A 148 11.83 -32.41 21.63
CA LEU A 148 11.50 -31.21 20.87
C LEU A 148 11.05 -31.57 19.46
N ALA A 149 11.71 -32.53 18.82
CA ALA A 149 11.29 -33.13 17.56
C ALA A 149 9.91 -33.80 17.67
N MET A 150 9.66 -34.66 18.66
CA MET A 150 8.33 -35.27 18.84
C MET A 150 7.22 -34.21 19.02
N ASN A 151 7.51 -33.11 19.73
CA ASN A 151 6.57 -32.00 19.91
C ASN A 151 6.33 -31.25 18.59
N SER A 152 7.37 -30.96 17.80
CA SER A 152 7.23 -30.25 16.51
C SER A 152 6.48 -31.10 15.47
N GLN A 153 6.76 -32.41 15.43
CA GLN A 153 6.07 -33.40 14.61
C GLN A 153 4.57 -33.50 14.97
N THR A 154 4.24 -33.52 16.26
CA THR A 154 2.85 -33.52 16.75
C THR A 154 2.12 -32.21 16.41
N ALA A 155 2.79 -31.07 16.55
CA ALA A 155 2.25 -29.78 16.16
C ALA A 155 1.95 -29.73 14.64
N ALA A 156 2.91 -30.14 13.80
CA ALA A 156 2.76 -30.19 12.35
C ALA A 156 1.57 -31.06 11.93
N ALA A 157 1.46 -32.27 12.47
CA ALA A 157 0.40 -33.24 12.14
C ALA A 157 -1.01 -32.82 12.60
N THR A 158 -1.12 -31.88 13.55
CA THR A 158 -2.40 -31.39 14.09
C THR A 158 -2.71 -29.93 13.74
N SER A 159 -1.88 -29.30 12.90
CA SER A 159 -2.06 -27.91 12.44
C SER A 159 -3.29 -27.72 11.55
N ASP A 160 -3.80 -26.49 11.49
CA ASP A 160 -4.86 -26.08 10.56
C ASP A 160 -4.25 -25.65 9.20
N ILE A 161 -3.00 -25.14 9.23
CA ILE A 161 -2.17 -24.81 8.08
C ILE A 161 -0.75 -25.35 8.32
N LEU A 162 -0.27 -26.20 7.41
CA LEU A 162 1.15 -26.59 7.31
C LEU A 162 1.79 -25.83 6.14
N LEU A 163 2.65 -24.86 6.48
CA LEU A 163 3.44 -24.06 5.56
C LEU A 163 4.83 -24.68 5.42
N ILE A 164 5.26 -25.00 4.20
CA ILE A 164 6.55 -25.66 3.93
C ILE A 164 7.34 -24.77 2.99
N VAL A 165 8.56 -24.37 3.39
CA VAL A 165 9.37 -23.40 2.64
C VAL A 165 10.80 -23.90 2.48
N ALA A 166 11.31 -23.91 1.24
CA ALA A 166 12.67 -24.34 0.91
C ALA A 166 13.07 -25.78 1.35
N VAL A 167 12.10 -26.66 1.66
CA VAL A 167 12.38 -28.03 2.10
C VAL A 167 12.69 -28.93 0.91
N THR A 168 13.95 -29.37 0.81
CA THR A 168 14.46 -30.20 -0.29
C THR A 168 15.15 -31.48 0.15
N ASN A 169 15.46 -31.62 1.44
CA ASN A 169 16.01 -32.85 2.02
C ASN A 169 15.02 -34.01 1.86
N GLN A 170 15.45 -35.13 1.27
CA GLN A 170 14.59 -36.25 0.95
C GLN A 170 14.00 -36.96 2.19
N ILE A 171 14.69 -36.92 3.34
CA ILE A 171 14.19 -37.49 4.60
C ILE A 171 13.01 -36.66 5.10
N SER A 172 13.21 -35.34 5.25
CA SER A 172 12.17 -34.36 5.56
C SER A 172 10.98 -34.43 4.62
N VAL A 173 11.23 -34.45 3.31
CA VAL A 173 10.20 -34.56 2.26
C VAL A 173 9.37 -35.85 2.43
N ASN A 174 10.02 -36.99 2.67
CA ASN A 174 9.33 -38.26 2.91
C ASN A 174 8.51 -38.24 4.20
N TRP A 175 9.02 -37.60 5.27
CA TRP A 175 8.29 -37.43 6.53
C TRP A 175 7.04 -36.55 6.32
N ILE A 176 7.20 -35.40 5.66
CA ILE A 176 6.09 -34.47 5.37
C ILE A 176 5.03 -35.14 4.51
N TYR A 177 5.42 -35.86 3.46
CA TYR A 177 4.49 -36.57 2.58
C TYR A 177 3.61 -37.57 3.35
N ARG A 178 4.18 -38.32 4.31
CA ARG A 178 3.47 -39.30 5.12
C ARG A 178 2.55 -38.64 6.17
N ASN A 179 3.03 -37.61 6.84
CA ASN A 179 2.37 -37.04 8.03
C ASN A 179 1.41 -35.86 7.73
N SER A 180 1.56 -35.16 6.61
CA SER A 180 0.68 -34.04 6.21
C SER A 180 -0.69 -34.48 5.66
N THR A 181 -0.94 -35.80 5.55
CA THR A 181 -2.18 -36.37 4.99
C THR A 181 -3.45 -35.85 5.67
N LYS A 182 -3.43 -35.72 7.01
CA LYS A 182 -4.57 -35.26 7.83
C LYS A 182 -4.74 -33.74 7.91
N VAL A 183 -3.68 -32.96 7.68
CA VAL A 183 -3.74 -31.48 7.72
C VAL A 183 -4.57 -30.98 6.54
N PRO A 184 -5.62 -30.16 6.71
CA PRO A 184 -6.51 -29.77 5.61
C PRO A 184 -5.88 -28.79 4.61
N ASN A 185 -4.97 -27.92 5.07
CA ASN A 185 -4.29 -26.92 4.26
C ASN A 185 -2.77 -27.14 4.34
N VAL A 186 -2.15 -27.52 3.23
CA VAL A 186 -0.71 -27.77 3.09
C VAL A 186 -0.23 -26.92 1.92
N VAL A 187 0.71 -26.00 2.15
CA VAL A 187 1.22 -25.12 1.08
C VAL A 187 2.75 -25.14 1.10
N CYS A 188 3.31 -25.53 -0.04
CA CYS A 188 4.73 -25.70 -0.28
C CYS A 188 5.20 -24.60 -1.21
N PHE A 189 6.25 -23.89 -0.78
CA PHE A 189 6.94 -22.87 -1.57
C PHE A 189 8.42 -23.20 -1.68
N ASP A 190 9.00 -23.02 -2.86
CA ASP A 190 10.42 -23.21 -3.15
C ASP A 190 11.00 -24.57 -2.66
N SER A 191 10.14 -25.56 -2.51
CA SER A 191 10.39 -26.87 -1.89
C SER A 191 10.33 -28.00 -2.94
N SER A 192 10.64 -29.23 -2.54
CA SER A 192 10.64 -30.39 -3.44
C SER A 192 9.31 -30.54 -4.23
N PRO A 193 9.34 -30.73 -5.56
CA PRO A 193 8.14 -30.87 -6.39
C PRO A 193 7.37 -32.17 -6.15
N THR A 194 7.88 -33.05 -5.29
CA THR A 194 7.17 -34.26 -4.82
C THR A 194 6.13 -33.94 -3.74
N LEU A 195 6.23 -32.77 -3.09
CA LEU A 195 5.24 -32.30 -2.14
C LEU A 195 4.07 -31.65 -2.89
N VAL A 196 2.85 -31.95 -2.46
CA VAL A 196 1.61 -31.56 -3.16
C VAL A 196 0.85 -30.54 -2.32
N ASN A 197 0.58 -29.38 -2.90
CA ASN A 197 -0.26 -28.36 -2.28
C ASN A 197 -1.69 -28.89 -2.11
N LYS A 198 -2.31 -28.56 -0.98
CA LYS A 198 -3.66 -29.01 -0.61
C LYS A 198 -4.37 -27.86 0.10
N LEU A 199 -5.59 -27.55 -0.31
CA LEU A 199 -6.37 -26.44 0.25
C LEU A 199 -7.81 -26.91 0.48
N GLY A 200 -8.32 -26.71 1.71
CA GLY A 200 -9.62 -27.23 2.11
C GLY A 200 -9.79 -28.74 1.91
N GLY A 201 -8.70 -29.51 2.02
CA GLY A 201 -8.61 -30.95 1.76
C GLY A 201 -8.44 -31.35 0.29
N ILE A 202 -8.48 -30.42 -0.67
CA ILE A 202 -8.39 -30.69 -2.11
C ILE A 202 -6.95 -30.48 -2.58
N ALA A 203 -6.37 -31.48 -3.26
CA ALA A 203 -5.04 -31.36 -3.86
C ALA A 203 -5.05 -30.35 -5.03
N VAL A 204 -4.10 -29.41 -5.01
CA VAL A 204 -3.92 -28.36 -6.01
C VAL A 204 -2.64 -28.64 -6.78
N ARG A 205 -2.75 -28.81 -8.10
CA ARG A 205 -1.58 -28.85 -8.98
C ARG A 205 -1.16 -27.42 -9.29
N ALA A 206 0.14 -27.14 -9.17
CA ALA A 206 0.70 -25.90 -9.70
C ALA A 206 0.59 -25.92 -11.24
N GLU A 207 -0.03 -24.90 -11.83
CA GLU A 207 -0.04 -24.74 -13.29
C GLU A 207 1.37 -24.37 -13.76
N SER A 208 2.05 -25.32 -14.41
CA SER A 208 3.29 -25.04 -15.12
C SER A 208 3.01 -24.05 -16.26
N LYS A 209 3.62 -22.86 -16.21
CA LYS A 209 3.57 -21.89 -17.32
C LYS A 209 4.14 -22.52 -18.60
N GLY A 210 3.26 -22.97 -19.49
CA GLY A 210 3.63 -23.34 -20.85
C GLY A 210 3.18 -24.73 -21.31
N THR A 211 1.88 -24.88 -21.64
CA THR A 211 1.42 -25.57 -22.86
C THR A 211 0.01 -25.10 -23.15
N GLN A 212 -0.25 -24.62 -24.38
CA GLN A 212 -1.60 -24.36 -24.86
C GLN A 212 -2.33 -25.68 -25.17
N PHE A 213 -3.65 -25.67 -24.98
CA PHE A 213 -4.62 -26.66 -25.50
C PHE A 213 -4.30 -28.15 -25.28
N GLY A 214 -4.79 -28.67 -24.16
CA GLY A 214 -5.31 -30.04 -24.10
C GLY A 214 -6.82 -29.99 -23.98
N GLU A 215 -7.55 -30.31 -25.06
CA GLU A 215 -9.00 -30.55 -24.96
C GLU A 215 -9.24 -31.76 -24.05
N PHE A 216 -10.06 -31.61 -23.02
CA PHE A 216 -10.61 -32.75 -22.31
C PHE A 216 -12.08 -32.56 -21.97
N PHE A 217 -12.85 -33.62 -22.20
CA PHE A 217 -14.31 -33.60 -22.19
C PHE A 217 -14.88 -33.40 -20.78
N GLY A 218 -15.81 -32.45 -20.68
CA GLY A 218 -17.09 -32.65 -19.97
C GLY A 218 -17.11 -33.35 -18.60
N LEU A 219 -16.34 -32.88 -17.62
CA LEU A 219 -16.73 -33.01 -16.21
C LEU A 219 -17.03 -31.63 -15.61
N SER A 220 -18.17 -31.50 -14.93
CA SER A 220 -18.54 -30.29 -14.21
C SER A 220 -17.60 -30.09 -13.01
N THR A 221 -16.58 -29.25 -13.18
CA THR A 221 -15.78 -28.75 -12.05
C THR A 221 -16.72 -28.16 -11.01
N SER A 222 -16.74 -28.76 -9.81
CA SER A 222 -17.56 -28.27 -8.72
C SER A 222 -17.18 -26.83 -8.37
N GLN A 223 -18.16 -26.05 -7.93
CA GLN A 223 -17.95 -24.64 -7.56
C GLN A 223 -16.79 -24.48 -6.56
N ARG A 224 -16.71 -25.38 -5.57
CA ARG A 224 -15.63 -25.47 -4.58
C ARG A 224 -14.24 -25.71 -5.18
N ALA A 225 -14.14 -26.46 -6.28
CA ALA A 225 -12.87 -26.66 -6.97
C ALA A 225 -12.39 -25.37 -7.65
N LYS A 226 -13.31 -24.64 -8.32
CA LYS A 226 -12.99 -23.34 -8.95
C LYS A 226 -12.54 -22.29 -7.93
N GLU A 227 -13.26 -22.20 -6.81
CA GLU A 227 -12.90 -21.32 -5.69
C GLU A 227 -11.52 -21.68 -5.11
N THR A 228 -11.19 -22.97 -5.04
CA THR A 228 -9.88 -23.45 -4.56
C THR A 228 -8.75 -23.13 -5.52
N THR A 229 -8.95 -23.26 -6.84
CA THR A 229 -7.98 -22.81 -7.85
C THR A 229 -7.75 -21.31 -7.77
N GLU A 230 -8.79 -20.50 -7.57
CA GLU A 230 -8.67 -19.03 -7.46
C GLU A 230 -7.93 -18.58 -6.20
N VAL A 231 -8.17 -19.25 -5.07
CA VAL A 231 -7.38 -19.03 -3.84
C VAL A 231 -5.92 -19.41 -4.05
N ALA A 232 -5.64 -20.56 -4.66
CA ALA A 232 -4.26 -20.98 -4.97
C ALA A 232 -3.55 -20.02 -5.93
N ARG A 233 -4.24 -19.52 -6.96
CA ARG A 233 -3.73 -18.51 -7.89
C ARG A 233 -3.35 -17.23 -7.13
N THR A 234 -4.25 -16.73 -6.29
CA THR A 234 -4.02 -15.53 -5.45
C THR A 234 -2.81 -15.69 -4.52
N VAL A 235 -2.69 -16.86 -3.88
CA VAL A 235 -1.56 -17.19 -2.99
C VAL A 235 -0.25 -17.29 -3.77
N SER A 236 -0.25 -17.90 -4.95
CA SER A 236 0.94 -18.04 -5.82
C SER A 236 1.40 -16.69 -6.38
N GLU A 237 0.47 -15.84 -6.81
CA GLU A 237 0.77 -14.49 -7.30
C GLU A 237 1.37 -13.61 -6.21
N ALA A 238 0.81 -13.62 -5.00
CA ALA A 238 1.37 -12.93 -3.85
C ALA A 238 2.79 -13.42 -3.52
N TRP A 239 2.99 -14.74 -3.38
CA TRP A 239 4.33 -15.31 -3.13
C TRP A 239 5.36 -14.87 -4.18
N SER A 240 4.95 -14.81 -5.46
CA SER A 240 5.83 -14.41 -6.57
C SER A 240 6.33 -12.96 -6.50
N ARG A 241 5.72 -12.10 -5.65
CA ARG A 241 6.17 -10.72 -5.41
C ARG A 241 7.27 -10.61 -4.35
N GLN A 242 7.66 -11.70 -3.70
CA GLN A 242 8.86 -11.82 -2.85
C GLN A 242 9.02 -10.72 -1.78
N ASN A 243 7.94 -10.38 -1.07
CA ASN A 243 7.97 -9.41 0.03
C ASN A 243 7.27 -9.95 1.30
N SER A 244 7.61 -9.37 2.46
CA SER A 244 7.16 -9.87 3.77
C SER A 244 5.66 -9.75 4.02
N ASP A 245 5.02 -8.71 3.49
CA ASP A 245 3.59 -8.50 3.63
C ASP A 245 2.78 -9.43 2.72
N ASP A 246 3.29 -9.76 1.54
CA ASP A 246 2.69 -10.80 0.70
C ASP A 246 2.82 -12.21 1.29
N ILE A 247 3.96 -12.54 1.92
CA ILE A 247 4.12 -13.81 2.66
C ILE A 247 3.07 -13.92 3.78
N ARG A 248 2.87 -12.84 4.55
CA ARG A 248 1.80 -12.77 5.56
C ARG A 248 0.41 -12.88 4.93
N PHE A 249 0.18 -12.18 3.82
CA PHE A 249 -1.08 -12.18 3.09
C PHE A 249 -1.46 -13.57 2.53
N CYS A 250 -0.50 -14.35 2.02
CA CYS A 250 -0.71 -15.75 1.62
C CYS A 250 -1.37 -16.56 2.75
N VAL A 251 -0.85 -16.44 3.98
CA VAL A 251 -1.41 -17.13 5.16
C VAL A 251 -2.82 -16.61 5.48
N LEU A 252 -3.01 -15.30 5.54
CA LEU A 252 -4.31 -14.68 5.84
C LEU A 252 -5.41 -15.07 4.83
N VAL A 253 -5.07 -15.21 3.54
CA VAL A 253 -6.00 -15.66 2.49
C VAL A 253 -6.47 -17.09 2.76
N ILE A 254 -5.56 -18.00 3.14
CA ILE A 254 -5.88 -19.40 3.44
C ILE A 254 -6.79 -19.48 4.67
N ILE A 255 -6.50 -18.71 5.73
CA ILE A 255 -7.36 -18.60 6.92
C ILE A 255 -8.77 -18.13 6.51
N ASN A 256 -8.86 -17.04 5.74
CA ASN A 256 -10.12 -16.44 5.31
C ASN A 256 -10.96 -17.34 4.39
N ALA A 257 -10.31 -18.20 3.60
CA ALA A 257 -10.97 -19.11 2.67
C ALA A 257 -11.45 -20.41 3.34
N TYR A 258 -10.68 -20.97 4.28
CA TYR A 258 -10.89 -22.35 4.76
C TYR A 258 -11.09 -22.52 6.27
N ILE A 259 -10.83 -21.49 7.08
CA ILE A 259 -10.83 -21.60 8.54
C ILE A 259 -11.86 -20.64 9.16
N ARG A 260 -11.63 -19.33 9.06
CA ARG A 260 -12.54 -18.30 9.59
C ARG A 260 -12.35 -16.95 8.87
N PRO A 261 -13.39 -16.12 8.70
CA PRO A 261 -13.27 -14.81 8.07
C PRO A 261 -12.21 -13.94 8.75
N VAL A 262 -11.35 -13.29 7.96
CA VAL A 262 -10.30 -12.39 8.45
C VAL A 262 -10.75 -10.95 8.26
N ALA A 263 -10.74 -10.14 9.33
CA ALA A 263 -11.30 -8.79 9.33
C ALA A 263 -10.70 -7.87 8.24
N VAL A 264 -9.37 -7.86 8.09
CA VAL A 264 -8.67 -7.04 7.08
C VAL A 264 -8.96 -7.48 5.63
N LEU A 265 -9.52 -8.69 5.42
CA LEU A 265 -9.83 -9.25 4.11
C LEU A 265 -11.32 -9.19 3.75
N GLN A 266 -12.18 -8.60 4.59
CA GLN A 266 -13.64 -8.50 4.35
C GLN A 266 -13.98 -7.80 3.02
N ASN A 267 -13.15 -6.84 2.60
CA ASN A 267 -13.34 -6.04 1.39
C ASN A 267 -13.09 -6.80 0.07
N LEU A 268 -12.62 -8.05 0.11
CA LEU A 268 -12.46 -8.91 -1.08
C LEU A 268 -13.78 -9.29 -1.78
N ARG A 269 -14.95 -9.06 -1.14
CA ARG A 269 -16.24 -9.68 -1.53
C ARG A 269 -17.27 -8.74 -2.18
N ALA A 270 -16.93 -7.48 -2.46
CA ALA A 270 -17.88 -6.49 -3.00
C ALA A 270 -18.17 -6.67 -4.51
N LYS A 271 -18.98 -7.68 -4.87
CA LYS A 271 -19.55 -7.84 -6.23
C LYS A 271 -21.02 -8.30 -6.18
N GLY A 272 -21.94 -7.48 -6.69
CA GLY A 272 -23.36 -7.80 -6.79
C GLY A 272 -24.21 -6.73 -7.49
N PHE A 273 -25.43 -7.07 -7.90
CA PHE A 273 -26.34 -6.17 -8.64
C PHE A 273 -26.65 -4.86 -7.89
N CYS A 274 -26.71 -4.88 -6.56
CA CYS A 274 -26.95 -3.70 -5.72
C CYS A 274 -25.90 -2.60 -5.94
N THR A 275 -24.64 -2.98 -6.16
CA THR A 275 -23.54 -2.05 -6.46
C THR A 275 -23.78 -1.30 -7.77
N LEU A 276 -24.13 -2.02 -8.84
CA LEU A 276 -24.37 -1.40 -10.15
C LEU A 276 -25.58 -0.46 -10.11
N SER A 277 -26.65 -0.86 -9.41
CA SER A 277 -27.83 -0.02 -9.20
C SER A 277 -27.47 1.30 -8.50
N CYS A 278 -26.72 1.23 -7.38
CA CYS A 278 -26.25 2.41 -6.66
C CYS A 278 -25.41 3.35 -7.54
N MET A 279 -24.47 2.78 -8.32
CA MET A 279 -23.61 3.53 -9.22
C MET A 279 -24.43 4.28 -10.29
N VAL A 280 -25.33 3.58 -10.99
CA VAL A 280 -26.14 4.17 -12.07
C VAL A 280 -27.09 5.25 -11.54
N GLN A 281 -27.74 5.01 -10.40
CA GLN A 281 -28.70 5.95 -9.81
C GLN A 281 -28.05 7.23 -9.29
N ASN A 282 -26.89 7.13 -8.61
CA ASN A 282 -26.30 8.27 -7.90
C ASN A 282 -25.12 8.94 -8.64
N CYS A 283 -24.50 8.24 -9.59
CA CYS A 283 -23.24 8.66 -10.22
C CYS A 283 -23.25 8.59 -11.76
N GLY A 284 -24.41 8.42 -12.39
CA GLY A 284 -24.56 8.31 -13.85
C GLY A 284 -23.73 9.31 -14.68
N PRO A 285 -23.76 10.63 -14.38
CA PRO A 285 -22.94 11.61 -15.10
C PRO A 285 -21.43 11.39 -14.96
N GLN A 286 -20.95 11.05 -13.76
CA GLN A 286 -19.53 10.79 -13.51
C GLN A 286 -19.07 9.49 -14.18
N ILE A 287 -19.93 8.47 -14.22
CA ILE A 287 -19.70 7.22 -14.96
C ILE A 287 -19.56 7.53 -16.45
N LEU A 288 -20.50 8.28 -17.04
CA LEU A 288 -20.46 8.64 -18.45
C LEU A 288 -19.19 9.44 -18.78
N ASN A 289 -18.84 10.45 -17.97
CA ASN A 289 -17.64 11.26 -18.17
C ASN A 289 -16.35 10.42 -18.06
N CYS A 290 -16.30 9.44 -17.15
CA CYS A 290 -15.20 8.49 -17.06
C CYS A 290 -15.12 7.55 -18.29
N LEU A 291 -16.26 7.07 -18.78
CA LEU A 291 -16.30 6.22 -19.98
C LEU A 291 -15.93 6.98 -21.27
N LEU A 292 -16.13 8.29 -21.31
CA LEU A 292 -15.69 9.14 -22.42
C LEU A 292 -14.20 9.51 -22.31
N ASP A 293 -13.65 9.66 -21.10
CA ASP A 293 -12.22 9.90 -20.88
C ASP A 293 -11.36 8.64 -21.17
N PRO A 294 -10.39 8.69 -22.11
CA PRO A 294 -9.51 7.56 -22.41
C PRO A 294 -8.68 7.11 -21.20
N ASN A 295 -8.24 8.04 -20.34
CA ASN A 295 -7.42 7.70 -19.18
C ASN A 295 -8.25 7.01 -18.09
N CYS A 296 -9.42 7.53 -17.75
CA CYS A 296 -10.32 6.89 -16.79
C CYS A 296 -10.75 5.48 -17.25
N ARG A 297 -11.04 5.27 -18.55
CA ARG A 297 -11.25 3.91 -19.08
C ARG A 297 -10.05 2.99 -18.88
N LYS A 298 -8.83 3.43 -19.21
CA LYS A 298 -7.61 2.64 -18.97
C LYS A 298 -7.43 2.32 -17.48
N ALA A 299 -7.70 3.28 -16.59
CA ALA A 299 -7.65 3.09 -15.15
C ALA A 299 -8.63 1.99 -14.69
N LEU A 300 -9.90 2.07 -15.10
CA LEU A 300 -10.90 1.06 -14.76
C LEU A 300 -10.58 -0.33 -15.34
N GLN A 301 -10.07 -0.40 -16.56
CA GLN A 301 -9.66 -1.67 -17.18
C GLN A 301 -8.48 -2.30 -16.41
N CYS A 302 -7.49 -1.48 -16.02
CA CYS A 302 -6.34 -1.91 -15.23
C CYS A 302 -6.74 -2.38 -13.82
N LEU A 303 -7.57 -1.60 -13.12
CA LEU A 303 -8.07 -1.92 -11.78
C LEU A 303 -8.87 -3.24 -11.75
N ASN A 304 -9.65 -3.52 -12.80
CA ASN A 304 -10.38 -4.79 -12.93
C ASN A 304 -9.47 -6.03 -13.13
N GLN A 305 -8.19 -5.83 -13.48
CA GLN A 305 -7.18 -6.89 -13.61
C GLN A 305 -6.36 -7.07 -12.32
N CYS A 306 -6.33 -6.07 -11.43
CA CYS A 306 -5.69 -6.19 -10.12
C CYS A 306 -6.51 -7.10 -9.18
N SER A 307 -5.82 -7.83 -8.30
CA SER A 307 -6.47 -8.37 -7.10
C SER A 307 -6.94 -7.20 -6.20
N PRO A 308 -8.12 -7.25 -5.55
CA PRO A 308 -8.64 -6.11 -4.78
C PRO A 308 -7.81 -5.72 -3.54
N VAL A 309 -6.81 -6.51 -3.19
CA VAL A 309 -5.87 -6.34 -2.07
C VAL A 309 -4.43 -6.12 -2.53
N ASP A 310 -4.17 -6.14 -3.84
CA ASP A 310 -2.86 -5.79 -4.41
C ASP A 310 -2.73 -4.26 -4.47
N GLN A 311 -2.33 -3.66 -3.34
CA GLN A 311 -2.22 -2.20 -3.21
C GLN A 311 -1.24 -1.62 -4.25
N VAL A 312 -0.17 -2.35 -4.59
CA VAL A 312 0.84 -1.93 -5.59
C VAL A 312 0.20 -1.84 -6.98
N CYS A 313 -0.51 -2.89 -7.42
CA CYS A 313 -1.21 -2.90 -8.70
C CYS A 313 -2.27 -1.80 -8.76
N ASN A 314 -3.13 -1.71 -7.74
CA ASN A 314 -4.22 -0.74 -7.71
C ASN A 314 -3.71 0.71 -7.74
N TYR A 315 -2.74 1.05 -6.88
CA TYR A 315 -2.18 2.41 -6.85
C TYR A 315 -1.41 2.73 -8.14
N ARG A 316 -0.67 1.76 -8.71
CA ARG A 316 0.04 1.95 -9.99
C ARG A 316 -0.91 2.16 -11.17
N CYS A 317 -2.06 1.47 -11.22
CA CYS A 317 -3.10 1.74 -12.22
C CYS A 317 -3.60 3.18 -12.13
N ILE A 318 -3.96 3.63 -10.92
CA ILE A 318 -4.47 4.98 -10.65
C ILE A 318 -3.40 6.02 -11.01
N ALA A 319 -2.20 5.92 -10.46
CA ALA A 319 -1.13 6.90 -10.67
C ALA A 319 -0.60 6.92 -12.13
N SER A 320 -0.81 5.85 -12.92
CA SER A 320 -0.53 5.83 -14.36
C SER A 320 -1.54 6.61 -15.19
N TYR A 321 -2.81 6.63 -14.78
CA TYR A 321 -3.94 7.09 -15.59
C TYR A 321 -4.83 8.13 -14.88
N GLU A 322 -4.32 8.75 -13.81
CA GLU A 322 -4.97 9.83 -13.06
C GLU A 322 -5.49 10.94 -13.97
N SER A 323 -6.78 11.24 -13.85
CA SER A 323 -7.49 12.30 -14.57
C SER A 323 -8.60 12.90 -13.70
N PRO A 324 -9.06 14.13 -13.97
CA PRO A 324 -10.20 14.71 -13.25
C PRO A 324 -11.49 13.89 -13.37
N SER A 325 -11.67 13.16 -14.48
CA SER A 325 -12.81 12.24 -14.66
C SER A 325 -12.72 11.03 -13.74
N LEU A 326 -11.52 10.47 -13.54
CA LEU A 326 -11.28 9.39 -12.58
C LEU A 326 -11.49 9.85 -11.14
N GLU A 327 -10.98 11.04 -10.79
CA GLU A 327 -11.18 11.62 -9.46
C GLU A 327 -12.67 11.83 -9.16
N ALA A 328 -13.42 12.43 -10.10
CA ALA A 328 -14.85 12.67 -9.96
C ALA A 328 -15.69 11.37 -9.89
N PHE A 329 -15.31 10.34 -10.66
CA PHE A 329 -15.91 9.01 -10.60
C PHE A 329 -15.70 8.38 -9.22
N SER A 330 -14.46 8.26 -8.76
CA SER A 330 -14.10 7.67 -7.47
C SER A 330 -14.73 8.43 -6.29
N LEU A 331 -14.73 9.77 -6.35
CA LEU A 331 -15.38 10.63 -5.36
C LEU A 331 -16.89 10.36 -5.26
N CYS A 332 -17.57 10.14 -6.38
CA CYS A 332 -18.99 9.84 -6.37
C CYS A 332 -19.26 8.41 -5.85
N VAL A 333 -18.59 7.43 -6.45
CA VAL A 333 -18.88 5.99 -6.26
C VAL A 333 -18.42 5.50 -4.89
N LEU A 334 -17.22 5.88 -4.45
CA LEU A 334 -16.63 5.42 -3.19
C LEU A 334 -16.95 6.40 -2.06
N GLN A 335 -16.58 7.67 -2.24
CA GLN A 335 -16.52 8.61 -1.11
C GLN A 335 -17.85 9.26 -0.74
N LYS A 336 -18.73 9.54 -1.70
CA LYS A 336 -20.05 10.14 -1.44
C LYS A 336 -21.15 9.10 -1.19
N ASN A 337 -21.20 8.05 -2.00
CA ASN A 337 -22.29 7.06 -1.95
C ASN A 337 -21.87 5.68 -1.41
N ASN A 338 -20.56 5.39 -1.33
CA ASN A 338 -20.00 4.08 -0.97
C ASN A 338 -20.75 2.89 -1.61
N CYS A 339 -20.93 2.92 -2.94
CA CYS A 339 -21.69 1.90 -3.67
C CYS A 339 -21.02 0.50 -3.64
N LEU A 340 -19.76 0.42 -3.24
CA LEU A 340 -19.06 -0.84 -2.97
C LEU A 340 -19.23 -1.35 -1.53
N GLN A 341 -19.84 -0.54 -0.63
CA GLN A 341 -20.04 -0.83 0.79
C GLN A 341 -18.75 -1.22 1.54
N LEU A 342 -17.63 -0.60 1.16
CA LEU A 342 -16.32 -0.89 1.75
C LEU A 342 -16.11 -0.08 3.03
N ASP A 343 -15.43 -0.68 4.00
CA ASP A 343 -14.94 -0.01 5.21
C ASP A 343 -13.58 -0.59 5.60
N ALA A 344 -12.65 0.27 5.98
CA ALA A 344 -11.35 -0.13 6.52
C ALA A 344 -10.91 0.83 7.62
N LYS A 345 -10.50 0.28 8.76
CA LYS A 345 -10.01 1.05 9.91
C LYS A 345 -8.51 1.29 9.77
N ILE A 346 -8.04 2.41 10.32
CA ILE A 346 -6.59 2.61 10.52
C ILE A 346 -6.12 1.52 11.50
N PRO A 347 -5.07 0.74 11.19
CA PRO A 347 -4.59 -0.29 12.10
C PRO A 347 -4.04 0.30 13.41
N GLU A 348 -4.33 -0.34 14.55
CA GLU A 348 -3.81 0.06 15.87
C GLU A 348 -2.48 -0.59 16.25
N LYS A 349 -2.01 -1.54 15.43
CA LYS A 349 -0.78 -2.32 15.62
C LYS A 349 0.08 -2.22 14.35
N PRO A 350 1.42 -2.15 14.47
CA PRO A 350 2.18 -2.16 15.73
C PRO A 350 2.10 -0.83 16.49
N ARG A 351 2.10 -0.88 17.83
CA ARG A 351 2.16 0.36 18.64
C ARG A 351 3.58 0.90 18.66
N VAL A 352 3.87 1.85 17.79
CA VAL A 352 5.19 2.48 17.66
C VAL A 352 5.32 3.63 18.67
N PRO A 353 6.32 3.61 19.57
CA PRO A 353 6.56 4.70 20.51
C PRO A 353 7.13 5.94 19.79
N PRO A 354 6.63 7.16 20.08
CA PRO A 354 7.20 8.38 19.53
C PRO A 354 8.58 8.71 20.15
N MET A 355 9.40 9.42 19.38
CA MET A 355 10.62 10.06 19.86
C MET A 355 10.29 11.05 21.00
N VAL A 356 10.97 10.91 22.14
CA VAL A 356 10.69 11.72 23.36
C VAL A 356 11.72 12.81 23.64
N ARG A 357 12.92 12.71 23.05
CA ARG A 357 14.02 13.66 23.21
C ARG A 357 14.76 13.89 21.89
N PHE A 358 15.32 15.07 21.72
CA PHE A 358 16.20 15.45 20.61
C PHE A 358 17.33 16.32 21.17
N ARG A 359 18.60 16.02 20.85
CA ARG A 359 19.79 16.69 21.43
C ARG A 359 19.77 16.79 22.96
N GLY A 360 19.30 15.74 23.63
CA GLY A 360 19.15 15.67 25.09
C GLY A 360 17.89 16.35 25.66
N GLU A 361 17.32 17.32 24.95
CA GLU A 361 16.13 18.06 25.39
C GLU A 361 14.82 17.31 25.15
N SER A 362 13.79 17.63 25.94
CA SER A 362 12.48 16.99 25.83
C SER A 362 11.69 17.53 24.64
N LEU A 363 11.14 16.64 23.82
CA LEU A 363 10.53 17.04 22.55
C LEU A 363 9.22 17.80 22.75
N THR A 364 9.11 19.00 22.17
CA THR A 364 7.86 19.77 22.11
C THR A 364 7.13 19.55 20.77
N HIS A 365 5.90 20.02 20.63
CA HIS A 365 5.20 19.96 19.33
C HIS A 365 5.86 20.86 18.27
N GLU A 366 6.38 22.01 18.69
CA GLU A 366 7.13 22.95 17.86
C GLU A 366 8.42 22.29 17.35
N THR A 367 9.20 21.70 18.27
CA THR A 367 10.42 20.93 17.92
C THR A 367 10.09 19.76 16.97
N ALA A 368 9.00 19.04 17.21
CA ALA A 368 8.58 17.93 16.35
C ALA A 368 8.12 18.37 14.94
N GLU A 369 7.48 19.54 14.83
CA GLU A 369 7.16 20.14 13.52
C GLU A 369 8.44 20.57 12.79
N ASP A 370 9.38 21.19 13.49
CA ASP A 370 10.68 21.60 12.93
C ASP A 370 11.53 20.39 12.47
N LEU A 371 11.50 19.25 13.17
CA LEU A 371 12.12 17.99 12.72
C LEU A 371 11.52 17.48 11.39
N PHE A 372 10.20 17.64 11.21
CA PHE A 372 9.58 17.35 9.92
C PHE A 372 9.97 18.38 8.86
N VAL A 373 10.02 19.69 9.17
CA VAL A 373 10.51 20.73 8.24
C VAL A 373 11.93 20.41 7.75
N GLY A 374 12.77 19.81 8.61
CA GLY A 374 14.04 19.21 8.21
C GLY A 374 14.96 20.23 7.56
N TRP A 375 15.39 19.97 6.32
CA TRP A 375 16.32 20.80 5.56
C TRP A 375 15.67 21.92 4.73
N LEU A 376 14.35 22.04 4.75
CA LEU A 376 13.63 22.99 3.89
C LEU A 376 13.98 24.44 4.25
N GLY A 377 14.48 25.19 3.27
CA GLY A 377 15.00 26.56 3.44
C GLY A 377 16.50 26.66 3.25
N HIS A 378 17.25 25.60 3.60
CA HIS A 378 18.62 25.41 3.11
C HIS A 378 18.61 24.61 1.80
N LEU A 379 17.70 23.63 1.69
CA LEU A 379 17.38 22.89 0.47
C LEU A 379 15.95 23.23 0.00
N ASP A 380 15.63 22.90 -1.25
CA ASP A 380 14.28 23.05 -1.82
C ASP A 380 13.27 22.01 -1.29
N TRP A 381 13.69 21.14 -0.37
CA TRP A 381 12.91 20.07 0.25
C TRP A 381 13.25 19.88 1.72
N SER A 382 12.33 19.28 2.49
CA SER A 382 12.58 18.91 3.89
C SER A 382 13.49 17.69 3.98
N TRP A 383 13.15 16.67 3.20
CA TRP A 383 13.74 15.34 3.25
C TRP A 383 13.61 14.63 1.90
N ARG A 384 14.54 13.74 1.56
CA ARG A 384 14.42 12.75 0.48
C ARG A 384 14.19 11.37 1.08
N VAL A 385 13.31 10.58 0.47
CA VAL A 385 13.13 9.17 0.90
C VAL A 385 14.30 8.35 0.39
N VAL A 386 14.94 7.63 1.31
CA VAL A 386 16.04 6.69 1.06
C VAL A 386 15.46 5.32 0.73
N ALA A 387 14.54 4.86 1.58
CA ALA A 387 13.85 3.59 1.46
C ALA A 387 12.56 3.63 2.28
N GLY A 388 11.61 2.74 2.00
CA GLY A 388 10.45 2.56 2.86
C GLY A 388 9.83 1.17 2.80
N GLN A 389 8.95 0.88 3.74
CA GLN A 389 8.47 -0.49 3.99
C GLN A 389 7.30 -0.91 3.08
N ASN A 390 6.46 0.03 2.64
CA ASN A 390 5.29 -0.30 1.84
C ASN A 390 5.55 0.00 0.34
N PRO A 391 5.69 -1.00 -0.52
CA PRO A 391 6.06 -0.77 -1.92
C PRO A 391 4.97 -0.06 -2.74
N ALA A 392 3.72 -0.01 -2.26
CA ALA A 392 2.64 0.71 -2.92
C ALA A 392 2.71 2.23 -2.76
N TYR A 393 3.38 2.71 -1.69
CA TYR A 393 3.41 4.12 -1.30
C TYR A 393 4.83 4.69 -1.16
N ASP A 394 5.81 3.84 -0.85
CA ASP A 394 7.18 4.25 -0.51
C ASP A 394 8.23 3.87 -1.58
N GLN A 395 7.88 3.12 -2.64
CA GLN A 395 8.83 2.65 -3.68
C GLN A 395 8.64 3.36 -5.04
N PHE A 396 8.59 4.69 -5.02
CA PHE A 396 8.68 5.52 -6.22
C PHE A 396 10.11 6.01 -6.45
N PRO A 397 10.62 6.05 -7.69
CA PRO A 397 11.80 6.84 -8.02
C PRO A 397 11.65 8.29 -7.54
N CYS A 398 12.76 8.89 -7.10
CA CYS A 398 12.88 10.31 -6.77
C CYS A 398 11.75 10.85 -5.89
N GLN A 399 11.82 10.61 -4.59
CA GLN A 399 10.83 11.05 -3.62
C GLN A 399 11.35 12.17 -2.73
N TYR A 400 10.67 13.30 -2.78
CA TYR A 400 10.87 14.46 -1.92
C TYR A 400 9.69 14.61 -0.98
N GLN A 401 9.97 14.99 0.27
CA GLN A 401 8.98 15.36 1.26
C GLN A 401 9.10 16.86 1.53
N LEU A 402 7.98 17.57 1.48
CA LEU A 402 7.88 18.99 1.84
C LEU A 402 6.99 19.13 3.08
N PHE A 403 7.55 19.58 4.20
CA PHE A 403 6.81 19.90 5.41
C PHE A 403 6.98 21.39 5.72
N TYR A 404 5.87 22.09 5.95
CA TYR A 404 5.92 23.54 6.19
C TYR A 404 4.69 24.07 6.92
N GLN A 405 4.85 25.21 7.60
CA GLN A 405 3.74 25.94 8.21
C GLN A 405 3.05 26.82 7.16
N GLY A 406 1.72 26.71 7.05
CA GLY A 406 0.93 27.58 6.19
C GLY A 406 0.69 28.97 6.78
N LYS A 407 0.19 29.90 5.95
CA LYS A 407 -0.14 31.30 6.32
C LYS A 407 -0.99 31.45 7.60
N ALA A 408 -1.92 30.52 7.83
CA ALA A 408 -2.81 30.57 8.98
C ALA A 408 -2.14 29.99 10.25
N LYS A 409 -2.31 30.66 11.40
CA LYS A 409 -1.75 30.20 12.68
C LYS A 409 -2.20 28.77 12.99
N GLY A 410 -1.25 27.88 13.28
CA GLY A 410 -1.51 26.46 13.56
C GLY A 410 -1.83 25.62 12.31
N SER A 411 -1.55 26.12 11.11
CA SER A 411 -1.67 25.34 9.87
C SER A 411 -0.34 24.69 9.54
N PHE A 412 -0.30 23.35 9.48
CA PHE A 412 0.86 22.58 9.03
C PHE A 412 0.47 21.70 7.84
N TRP A 413 1.37 21.59 6.86
CA TRP A 413 1.14 20.90 5.60
C TRP A 413 2.27 19.92 5.31
N TYR A 414 1.90 18.81 4.68
CA TYR A 414 2.81 17.84 4.10
C TYR A 414 2.50 17.68 2.61
N GLU A 415 3.51 17.76 1.76
CA GLU A 415 3.39 17.51 0.33
C GLU A 415 4.50 16.57 -0.14
N PRO A 416 4.21 15.27 -0.33
CA PRO A 416 5.12 14.38 -1.04
C PRO A 416 5.11 14.72 -2.53
N VAL A 417 6.30 14.79 -3.11
CA VAL A 417 6.56 14.99 -4.55
C VAL A 417 7.38 13.81 -5.03
N PHE A 418 6.81 12.99 -5.91
CA PHE A 418 7.36 11.68 -6.28
C PHE A 418 7.20 11.38 -7.76
N GLN A 419 8.11 10.59 -8.32
CA GLN A 419 8.08 10.23 -9.73
C GLN A 419 7.49 8.83 -9.94
N VAL A 420 6.44 8.72 -10.75
CA VAL A 420 5.79 7.44 -11.05
C VAL A 420 6.23 6.94 -12.41
N LYS A 421 6.72 5.70 -12.47
CA LYS A 421 6.91 4.96 -13.72
C LYS A 421 5.58 4.33 -14.12
N THR A 422 4.88 4.98 -15.06
CA THR A 422 3.57 4.53 -15.54
C THR A 422 3.66 3.16 -16.21
N LEU A 423 2.50 2.53 -16.39
CA LEU A 423 2.38 1.27 -17.15
C LEU A 423 2.79 1.43 -18.63
N ASP A 424 2.60 2.63 -19.19
CA ASP A 424 3.10 3.05 -20.51
C ASP A 424 4.64 3.37 -20.49
N ASN A 425 5.37 2.99 -19.43
CA ASN A 425 6.80 3.22 -19.18
C ASN A 425 7.27 4.70 -19.16
N LYS A 426 6.35 5.66 -19.01
CA LYS A 426 6.70 7.09 -18.88
C LYS A 426 6.98 7.44 -17.42
N LEU A 427 7.89 8.39 -17.19
CA LEU A 427 8.11 8.99 -15.88
C LEU A 427 7.24 10.24 -15.75
N VAL A 428 6.39 10.30 -14.73
CA VAL A 428 5.52 11.46 -14.45
C VAL A 428 5.64 11.89 -13.00
N TRP A 429 5.73 13.20 -12.77
CA TRP A 429 5.72 13.75 -11.42
C TRP A 429 4.31 13.77 -10.84
N ARG A 430 4.17 13.30 -9.60
CA ARG A 430 2.97 13.39 -8.78
C ARG A 430 3.27 14.20 -7.54
N ARG A 431 2.26 14.94 -7.09
CA ARG A 431 2.30 15.78 -5.89
C ARG A 431 0.97 15.65 -5.18
N ARG A 432 0.99 15.52 -3.86
CA ARG A 432 -0.22 15.43 -3.00
C ARG A 432 -0.16 16.50 -1.92
N LYS A 433 -1.31 16.89 -1.37
CA LYS A 433 -1.39 17.92 -0.33
C LYS A 433 -2.17 17.46 0.88
N TYR A 434 -1.44 17.04 1.90
CA TYR A 434 -1.98 16.59 3.18
C TYR A 434 -2.10 17.77 4.14
N ARG A 435 -3.27 17.91 4.76
CA ARG A 435 -3.40 18.72 5.97
C ARG A 435 -2.86 17.88 7.13
N VAL A 436 -1.92 18.45 7.89
CA VAL A 436 -1.38 17.84 9.09
C VAL A 436 -1.99 18.51 10.33
N LYS A 437 -2.20 17.73 11.38
CA LYS A 437 -2.55 18.19 12.73
C LYS A 437 -1.67 17.47 13.74
N ARG A 438 -1.24 18.18 14.79
CA ARG A 438 -0.59 17.57 15.96
C ARG A 438 -1.47 16.48 16.57
N GLY A 439 -0.86 15.39 17.02
CA GLY A 439 -1.47 14.41 17.92
C GLY A 439 -1.49 14.94 19.36
N THR A 440 -1.82 14.07 20.32
CA THR A 440 -1.84 14.42 21.75
C THR A 440 -0.46 14.39 22.40
N ILE A 441 0.51 13.72 21.78
CA ILE A 441 1.90 13.60 22.25
C ILE A 441 2.80 14.26 21.19
N PRO A 442 3.87 14.98 21.55
CA PRO A 442 4.94 15.36 20.64
C PRO A 442 5.43 14.17 19.79
N ALA A 443 6.00 14.45 18.61
CA ALA A 443 6.31 13.45 17.58
C ALA A 443 5.13 12.63 17.02
N THR A 444 3.88 12.82 17.47
CA THR A 444 2.69 12.16 16.88
C THR A 444 1.80 13.14 16.13
N PHE A 445 1.19 12.69 15.02
CA PHE A 445 0.47 13.56 14.09
C PHE A 445 -0.67 12.83 13.35
N ASN A 446 -1.71 13.58 12.98
CA ASN A 446 -2.84 13.12 12.17
C ASN A 446 -2.81 13.82 10.80
N PHE A 447 -2.73 13.04 9.74
CA PHE A 447 -2.64 13.48 8.35
C PHE A 447 -3.96 13.17 7.64
N SER A 448 -4.38 14.03 6.72
CA SER A 448 -5.52 13.75 5.84
C SER A 448 -5.39 14.42 4.49
N VAL A 449 -5.75 13.68 3.44
CA VAL A 449 -5.75 14.11 2.03
C VAL A 449 -7.03 13.62 1.36
N LEU A 450 -7.47 14.33 0.33
CA LEU A 450 -8.34 13.78 -0.71
C LEU A 450 -7.43 13.45 -1.89
N ASP A 451 -7.19 12.16 -2.14
CA ASP A 451 -6.36 11.70 -3.26
C ASP A 451 -7.22 10.84 -4.21
N ASN A 452 -7.19 11.15 -5.51
CA ASN A 452 -7.93 10.43 -6.55
C ASN A 452 -9.43 10.20 -6.21
N GLY A 453 -10.05 11.14 -5.51
CA GLY A 453 -11.45 11.10 -5.09
C GLY A 453 -11.73 10.36 -3.77
N VAL A 454 -10.72 9.79 -3.11
CA VAL A 454 -10.85 9.05 -1.84
C VAL A 454 -10.16 9.82 -0.71
N ILE A 455 -10.83 9.94 0.44
CA ILE A 455 -10.20 10.53 1.63
C ILE A 455 -9.36 9.46 2.34
N SER A 456 -8.05 9.66 2.34
CA SER A 456 -7.14 8.95 3.23
C SER A 456 -6.97 9.70 4.55
N LYS A 457 -6.86 8.93 5.63
CA LYS A 457 -6.50 9.42 6.96
C LYS A 457 -5.39 8.56 7.51
N GLU A 458 -4.40 9.21 8.11
CA GLU A 458 -3.19 8.54 8.57
C GLU A 458 -2.73 9.09 9.92
N PHE A 459 -2.12 8.25 10.71
CA PHE A 459 -1.48 8.58 11.98
C PHE A 459 0.03 8.35 11.83
N TRP A 460 0.79 9.44 11.87
CA TRP A 460 2.24 9.45 11.69
C TRP A 460 2.95 9.63 13.04
N THR A 461 4.11 8.98 13.17
CA THR A 461 4.96 9.01 14.36
C THR A 461 6.41 9.22 13.92
N ILE A 462 7.06 10.26 14.45
CA ILE A 462 8.52 10.41 14.35
C ILE A 462 9.13 9.40 15.33
N VAL A 463 9.87 8.42 14.80
CA VAL A 463 10.39 7.28 15.56
C VAL A 463 11.78 7.61 16.11
N ASP A 464 12.62 8.19 15.26
CA ASP A 464 13.92 8.72 15.58
C ASP A 464 14.35 9.73 14.49
N VAL A 465 15.21 10.68 14.87
CA VAL A 465 15.90 11.59 13.95
C VAL A 465 17.30 11.80 14.51
N SER A 466 18.32 11.57 13.69
CA SER A 466 19.71 11.89 14.00
C SER A 466 19.88 13.32 14.52
N ASP A 467 20.76 13.51 15.50
CA ASP A 467 20.94 14.82 16.14
C ASP A 467 21.48 15.90 15.18
N ASP A 468 22.18 15.50 14.12
CA ASP A 468 22.70 16.37 13.04
C ASP A 468 21.73 16.52 11.85
N LEU A 469 20.58 15.85 11.86
CA LEU A 469 19.63 15.73 10.75
C LEU A 469 20.18 15.02 9.50
N SER A 470 21.24 14.21 9.61
CA SER A 470 21.72 13.32 8.54
C SER A 470 20.66 12.30 8.08
N TRP A 471 19.80 11.84 8.99
CA TRP A 471 18.66 10.98 8.69
C TRP A 471 17.48 11.10 9.68
N GLY A 472 16.31 10.65 9.26
CA GLY A 472 15.12 10.47 10.10
C GLY A 472 14.30 9.23 9.71
N LEU A 473 13.55 8.67 10.66
CA LEU A 473 12.64 7.55 10.42
C LEU A 473 11.22 7.91 10.88
N PHE A 474 10.27 7.88 9.95
CA PHE A 474 8.87 8.21 10.21
C PHE A 474 7.98 6.99 9.94
N HIS A 475 7.19 6.58 10.93
CA HIS A 475 6.25 5.46 10.81
C HIS A 475 4.82 5.98 10.62
N TYR A 476 4.01 5.31 9.81
CA TYR A 476 2.61 5.64 9.57
C TYR A 476 1.67 4.44 9.65
N HIS A 477 0.46 4.69 10.15
CA HIS A 477 -0.71 3.84 9.99
C HIS A 477 -1.74 4.61 9.18
N GLY A 478 -2.34 4.01 8.16
CA GLY A 478 -3.28 4.70 7.28
C GLY A 478 -4.48 3.86 6.86
N ALA A 479 -5.54 4.54 6.43
CA ALA A 479 -6.66 3.90 5.77
C ALA A 479 -7.33 4.83 4.74
N ALA A 480 -7.52 4.29 3.54
CA ALA A 480 -8.44 4.80 2.54
C ALA A 480 -9.80 4.10 2.74
N ARG A 481 -10.49 4.47 3.82
CA ARG A 481 -11.62 3.72 4.41
C ARG A 481 -12.65 3.23 3.39
N VAL A 482 -13.14 4.13 2.54
CA VAL A 482 -14.18 3.85 1.52
C VAL A 482 -13.68 3.13 0.27
N ALA A 483 -12.35 2.94 0.15
CA ALA A 483 -11.74 2.04 -0.83
C ALA A 483 -11.42 0.66 -0.21
N GLY A 484 -11.78 0.44 1.07
CA GLY A 484 -11.55 -0.83 1.76
C GLY A 484 -10.08 -1.13 2.08
N GLN A 485 -9.18 -0.15 1.96
CA GLN A 485 -7.74 -0.33 2.18
C GLN A 485 -7.32 0.24 3.53
N SER A 486 -6.55 -0.57 4.26
CA SER A 486 -5.77 -0.18 5.43
C SER A 486 -4.31 -0.54 5.17
N TYR A 487 -3.39 0.29 5.64
CA TYR A 487 -1.97 0.14 5.39
C TYR A 487 -1.12 0.62 6.57
N THR A 488 0.10 0.11 6.64
CA THR A 488 1.15 0.54 7.56
C THR A 488 2.43 0.71 6.75
N GLY A 489 3.39 1.44 7.29
CA GLY A 489 4.73 1.55 6.71
C GLY A 489 5.63 2.46 7.52
N ALA A 490 6.89 2.54 7.11
CA ALA A 490 7.82 3.54 7.57
C ALA A 490 8.70 3.99 6.41
N VAL A 491 9.06 5.27 6.42
CA VAL A 491 9.99 5.90 5.46
C VAL A 491 11.25 6.31 6.19
N LEU A 492 12.38 5.79 5.73
CA LEU A 492 13.72 6.26 6.07
C LEU A 492 14.05 7.43 5.14
N VAL A 493 14.51 8.53 5.71
CA VAL A 493 14.80 9.77 4.98
C VAL A 493 16.15 10.36 5.33
N SER A 494 16.73 11.12 4.40
CA SER A 494 18.00 11.87 4.54
C SER A 494 17.96 13.13 3.66
N PRO A 495 18.85 14.13 3.82
CA PRO A 495 18.85 15.33 2.98
C PRO A 495 19.15 15.02 1.51
N ASP A 496 20.06 14.10 1.24
CA ASP A 496 20.57 13.77 -0.10
C ASP A 496 19.92 12.51 -0.70
N GLY A 497 19.20 11.73 0.09
CA GLY A 497 18.58 10.47 -0.34
C GLY A 497 19.53 9.27 -0.32
N ALA A 498 20.71 9.41 0.30
CA ALA A 498 21.63 8.31 0.58
C ALA A 498 21.28 7.60 1.91
N TYR A 499 21.74 6.36 2.07
CA TYR A 499 21.61 5.60 3.32
C TYR A 499 22.47 6.22 4.44
N PRO A 500 22.04 6.14 5.71
CA PRO A 500 22.89 6.52 6.85
C PRO A 500 24.22 5.76 6.84
N THR A 501 25.27 6.38 7.38
CA THR A 501 26.60 5.80 7.50
C THR A 501 26.62 4.61 8.47
N ASP A 502 27.63 3.75 8.36
CA ASP A 502 27.78 2.57 9.25
C ASP A 502 27.78 2.92 10.74
N SER A 503 28.23 4.13 11.12
CA SER A 503 28.20 4.63 12.51
C SER A 503 26.79 4.81 13.06
N GLU A 504 25.81 5.11 12.21
CA GLU A 504 24.40 5.29 12.59
C GLU A 504 23.59 3.99 12.49
N ARG A 505 24.19 2.90 11.98
CA ARG A 505 23.48 1.67 11.65
C ARG A 505 22.80 1.02 12.85
N GLU A 506 23.45 0.97 14.01
CA GLU A 506 22.85 0.42 15.24
C GLU A 506 21.63 1.23 15.70
N ARG A 507 21.70 2.57 15.60
CA ARG A 507 20.60 3.48 15.93
C ARG A 507 19.44 3.30 14.95
N LEU A 508 19.71 3.18 13.65
CA LEU A 508 18.71 2.87 12.63
C LEU A 508 18.01 1.53 12.89
N VAL A 509 18.77 0.46 13.15
CA VAL A 509 18.21 -0.87 13.45
C VAL A 509 17.34 -0.82 14.71
N SER A 510 17.79 -0.13 15.77
CA SER A 510 16.98 0.11 16.98
C SER A 510 15.69 0.88 16.67
N ALA A 511 15.73 1.88 15.80
CA ALA A 511 14.55 2.63 15.39
C ALA A 511 13.57 1.77 14.57
N LEU A 512 14.07 0.94 13.64
CA LEU A 512 13.24 0.00 12.87
C LEU A 512 12.61 -1.09 13.78
N ASP A 513 13.32 -1.57 14.80
CA ASP A 513 12.78 -2.53 15.75
C ASP A 513 11.63 -1.96 16.62
N LYS A 514 11.64 -0.65 16.92
CA LYS A 514 10.49 0.05 17.54
C LYS A 514 9.24 0.04 16.64
N CYS A 515 9.44 0.06 15.32
CA CYS A 515 8.37 -0.12 14.33
C CYS A 515 7.94 -1.59 14.17
N GLY A 516 8.73 -2.54 14.66
CA GLY A 516 8.61 -3.95 14.31
C GLY A 516 8.88 -4.22 12.82
N ILE A 517 9.75 -3.41 12.20
CA ILE A 517 10.19 -3.53 10.81
C ILE A 517 11.65 -4.01 10.80
N LYS A 518 12.05 -4.76 9.78
CA LYS A 518 13.47 -5.11 9.56
C LYS A 518 14.06 -4.40 8.34
N GLU A 519 15.38 -4.15 8.35
CA GLU A 519 16.15 -3.51 7.27
C GLU A 519 15.97 -4.22 5.90
N TRP A 520 15.73 -5.53 5.92
CA TRP A 520 15.44 -6.33 4.73
C TRP A 520 14.00 -6.20 4.21
N GLU A 521 13.07 -5.62 4.96
CA GLU A 521 11.72 -5.26 4.49
C GLU A 521 11.68 -3.89 3.78
N LEU A 522 12.75 -3.10 3.86
CA LEU A 522 12.81 -1.77 3.25
C LEU A 522 13.12 -1.88 1.76
N PHE A 523 12.30 -1.23 0.94
CA PHE A 523 12.48 -1.06 -0.49
C PHE A 523 13.22 0.25 -0.78
N ASP A 524 14.39 0.14 -1.41
CA ASP A 524 15.26 1.30 -1.67
C ASP A 524 14.71 2.18 -2.80
N VAL A 525 14.82 3.50 -2.63
CA VAL A 525 14.36 4.50 -3.58
C VAL A 525 15.48 4.87 -4.55
N ASN A 526 15.23 4.72 -5.86
CA ASN A 526 16.17 5.22 -6.85
C ASN A 526 16.15 6.75 -6.89
N ASN A 527 17.22 7.34 -6.37
CA ASN A 527 17.42 8.79 -6.22
C ASN A 527 18.35 9.41 -7.29
N GLY A 528 18.71 8.67 -8.33
CA GLY A 528 19.78 9.04 -9.28
C GLY A 528 19.42 9.98 -10.44
N SER A 529 18.13 10.23 -10.74
CA SER A 529 17.72 10.99 -11.94
C SER A 529 16.49 11.88 -11.71
N CYS A 530 16.61 12.84 -10.80
CA CYS A 530 15.46 13.56 -10.23
C CYS A 530 15.23 14.98 -10.81
N GLY A 531 15.63 15.20 -12.06
CA GLY A 531 15.49 16.51 -12.73
C GLY A 531 14.03 16.96 -12.90
N GLY A 532 13.80 18.26 -12.74
CA GLY A 532 12.50 18.90 -12.98
C GLY A 532 11.41 18.56 -11.96
N ALA A 533 11.78 18.19 -10.73
CA ALA A 533 10.84 17.98 -9.63
C ALA A 533 10.02 19.26 -9.37
N PRO A 534 8.68 19.20 -9.28
CA PRO A 534 7.83 20.36 -9.02
C PRO A 534 7.82 20.70 -7.52
N LEU A 535 8.94 21.23 -7.04
CA LEU A 535 9.20 21.61 -5.64
C LEU A 535 8.62 23.00 -5.31
N GLY A 536 9.03 23.55 -4.15
CA GLY A 536 8.57 24.85 -3.67
C GLY A 536 7.26 24.80 -2.87
N ILE A 537 7.09 25.80 -2.01
CA ILE A 537 5.95 25.96 -1.09
C ILE A 537 5.19 27.27 -1.39
N PRO A 538 3.91 27.42 -0.98
CA PRO A 538 3.17 28.65 -1.21
C PRO A 538 3.83 29.87 -0.54
N ASP A 539 3.91 31.01 -1.24
CA ASP A 539 4.48 32.26 -0.72
C ASP A 539 3.95 32.61 0.68
N GLY A 540 4.81 33.09 1.58
CA GLY A 540 4.40 33.43 2.95
C GLY A 540 4.04 32.22 3.84
N SER A 541 4.38 31.01 3.42
CA SER A 541 4.59 29.88 4.33
C SER A 541 5.79 30.15 5.24
N ARG A 542 5.86 29.45 6.37
CA ARG A 542 7.00 29.53 7.31
C ARG A 542 7.64 28.16 7.47
N LEU A 543 8.92 28.18 7.81
CA LEU A 543 9.77 27.02 7.96
C LEU A 543 9.82 26.65 9.45
N HIS A 544 11.03 26.57 10.01
CA HIS A 544 11.31 26.31 11.42
C HIS A 544 10.74 27.41 12.34
N SER A 545 10.54 27.03 13.60
CA SER A 545 9.98 27.86 14.67
C SER A 545 10.84 27.95 15.93
N GLN A 546 11.77 27.01 16.09
CA GLN A 546 12.72 26.89 17.20
C GLN A 546 14.15 26.67 16.68
N PHE A 547 14.33 25.92 15.59
CA PHE A 547 15.67 25.67 15.04
C PHE A 547 16.13 26.82 14.13
N ASP A 548 17.36 27.29 14.34
CA ASP A 548 18.14 27.95 13.29
C ASP A 548 19.03 26.92 12.61
N ILE A 549 18.69 26.56 11.37
CA ILE A 549 19.44 25.54 10.62
C ILE A 549 20.87 26.00 10.28
N ASN A 550 21.13 27.32 10.31
CA ASN A 550 22.48 27.86 10.11
C ASN A 550 23.43 27.56 11.28
N SER A 551 22.90 27.15 12.43
CA SER A 551 23.70 26.67 13.57
C SER A 551 24.23 25.23 13.40
N LEU A 552 23.75 24.49 12.38
CA LEU A 552 24.24 23.16 12.04
C LEU A 552 25.51 23.23 11.20
N THR A 553 26.65 23.29 11.87
CA THR A 553 27.97 23.26 11.22
C THR A 553 28.33 21.87 10.69
N TYR A 554 27.80 21.46 9.52
CA TYR A 554 28.61 21.02 8.36
C TYR A 554 27.77 20.54 7.16
N PHE A 555 28.00 21.16 6.00
CA PHE A 555 28.16 20.46 4.72
C PHE A 555 29.19 21.25 3.89
N SER A 556 30.46 21.14 4.30
CA SER A 556 31.60 21.62 3.51
C SER A 556 32.39 20.43 2.98
N THR A 557 33.02 20.61 1.82
CA THR A 557 33.88 19.66 1.08
C THR A 557 33.19 18.42 0.50
N GLY A 558 32.78 18.56 -0.77
CA GLY A 558 32.37 17.48 -1.68
C GLY A 558 32.19 18.06 -3.08
N GLN A 559 33.31 18.40 -3.74
CA GLN A 559 33.29 19.16 -5.00
C GLN A 559 32.49 18.44 -6.10
N ALA A 560 31.40 19.05 -6.54
CA ALA A 560 30.85 18.78 -7.86
C ALA A 560 31.81 19.37 -8.91
N THR A 561 32.58 18.51 -9.57
CA THR A 561 33.23 18.81 -10.85
C THR A 561 32.57 18.02 -11.97
N VAL A 562 31.73 18.75 -12.71
CA VAL A 562 31.21 18.54 -14.09
C VAL A 562 30.96 17.09 -14.53
#